data_AF-A0A3C0ZM51-F1
#
_entry.id   AF-A0A3C0ZM51-F1
#
_cell.length_a   1.000
_cell.length_b   1.000
_cell.length_c   1.000
_cell.angle_alpha   90.00
_cell.angle_beta   90.00
_cell.angle_gamma   90.00
#
_symmetry.space_group_name_H-M   'P 1'
#
loop_
_entity.id
_entity.type
_entity.pdbx_description
1 polymer ?
#
loop_
_entity_poly.entity_id
_entity_poly.type
_entity_poly.pdbx_seq_one_letter_code
_entity_poly.pdbx_strand_id
1 'polypeptide(L)'
;MWKLAVITLTIFQTLETAHPQEKVHMGLTSSDNVHFVVTDPSGRRAGRDPRGAASRAEGIEIGGIPNAHYAFESVGDIPDSNETPNPIYYHEFAYTFGSPQGDGLYKIEMIGIESSRFDFYISVDPASGSARQRCRFVLKGAVIEQDSMLTYHLLYNGALDTPIHFKKIALPSTLRQDLSAAYKLNLLGDKKLFDELNNQLDKFERTLTKGKEDSVKARKELEEFEKKIDKEREETTKHEQRGQKDKRFLAADAYEILKEDISLLRRQFPDKQGR
;
A
#
# COMPACT_ATOMS: atom_id res chain seq x y z
N MET A 1 -28.50 -17.71 12.10
CA MET A 1 -27.41 -18.69 11.94
C MET A 1 -26.09 -17.96 12.04
N TRP A 2 -25.42 -18.04 13.19
CA TRP A 2 -24.14 -17.38 13.45
C TRP A 2 -23.02 -18.35 13.11
N LYS A 3 -22.05 -17.95 12.27
CA LYS A 3 -20.81 -18.72 12.05
C LYS A 3 -19.75 -18.18 13.01
N LEU A 4 -19.39 -18.98 14.01
CA LEU A 4 -18.20 -18.80 14.85
C LEU A 4 -16.96 -18.92 13.97
N ALA A 5 -16.05 -17.94 14.04
CA ALA A 5 -14.68 -18.12 13.62
C ALA A 5 -13.95 -18.95 14.70
N VAL A 6 -13.40 -20.09 14.30
CA VAL A 6 -12.63 -20.98 15.19
C VAL A 6 -11.18 -20.49 15.22
N ILE A 7 -10.77 -19.91 16.34
CA ILE A 7 -9.37 -19.62 16.65
C ILE A 7 -8.76 -20.92 17.19
N THR A 8 -7.75 -21.46 16.50
CA THR A 8 -7.08 -22.69 16.92
C THR A 8 -5.81 -22.32 17.70
N LEU A 9 -5.76 -22.65 18.99
CA LEU A 9 -4.63 -22.39 19.88
C LEU A 9 -3.78 -23.67 19.99
N THR A 10 -2.55 -23.66 19.47
CA THR A 10 -1.64 -24.81 19.58
C THR A 10 -0.54 -24.50 20.60
N ILE A 11 -0.50 -25.24 21.72
CA ILE A 11 0.51 -25.11 22.78
C ILE A 11 1.52 -26.25 22.63
N PHE A 12 2.80 -25.93 22.39
CA PHE A 12 3.90 -26.87 22.60
C PHE A 12 4.47 -26.65 24.00
N GLN A 13 4.36 -27.64 24.88
CA GLN A 13 5.04 -27.66 26.18
C GLN A 13 6.27 -28.56 26.09
N THR A 14 7.46 -27.97 26.12
CA THR A 14 8.69 -28.68 26.51
C THR A 14 9.00 -28.32 27.97
N LEU A 15 8.99 -29.34 28.83
CA LEU A 15 9.26 -29.23 30.28
C LEU A 15 10.77 -29.18 30.56
N GLU A 16 11.15 -28.14 31.29
CA GLU A 16 12.24 -27.98 32.27
C GLU A 16 13.71 -28.21 31.87
N THR A 17 14.51 -27.14 31.84
CA THR A 17 15.36 -26.71 32.98
C THR A 17 16.12 -25.39 32.73
N ALA A 18 16.07 -24.50 33.74
CA ALA A 18 16.95 -23.36 34.07
C ALA A 18 17.04 -22.09 33.16
N HIS A 19 16.65 -20.94 33.77
CA HIS A 19 16.85 -19.49 33.49
C HIS A 19 17.82 -19.01 32.38
N PRO A 20 17.59 -17.83 31.73
CA PRO A 20 16.97 -16.60 32.26
C PRO A 20 15.68 -16.20 31.54
N GLN A 21 15.02 -15.12 31.99
CA GLN A 21 13.78 -14.58 31.43
C GLN A 21 13.84 -14.41 29.90
N GLU A 22 13.44 -15.45 29.18
CA GLU A 22 12.94 -15.28 27.82
C GLU A 22 11.70 -14.41 27.95
N LYS A 23 11.80 -13.18 27.44
CA LYS A 23 10.61 -12.44 27.04
C LYS A 23 9.92 -13.32 25.99
N VAL A 24 8.98 -14.13 26.43
CA VAL A 24 8.05 -14.85 25.57
C VAL A 24 7.38 -13.78 24.70
N HIS A 25 7.88 -13.61 23.48
CA HIS A 25 7.20 -12.82 22.47
C HIS A 25 6.06 -13.70 22.01
N MET A 26 4.89 -13.46 22.59
CA MET A 26 3.64 -14.06 22.13
C MET A 26 3.36 -13.44 20.75
N GLY A 27 3.92 -14.05 19.71
CA GLY A 27 3.64 -13.68 18.33
C GLY A 27 2.22 -14.13 17.98
N LEU A 28 1.26 -13.20 18.05
CA LEU A 28 -0.02 -13.38 17.38
C LEU A 28 0.28 -13.36 15.87
N THR A 29 0.33 -14.54 15.24
CA THR A 29 0.29 -14.65 13.78
C THR A 29 -1.13 -14.36 13.31
N SER A 30 -1.47 -13.08 13.23
CA SER A 30 -2.53 -12.63 12.34
C SER A 30 -2.06 -13.00 10.92
N SER A 31 -2.91 -13.66 10.13
CA SER A 31 -2.66 -13.80 8.70
C SER A 31 -2.64 -12.40 8.10
N ASP A 32 -1.45 -11.87 7.84
CA ASP A 32 -1.32 -10.50 7.35
C ASP A 32 -1.84 -10.43 5.91
N ASN A 33 -2.85 -9.59 5.67
CA ASN A 33 -3.39 -9.38 4.33
C ASN A 33 -2.41 -8.65 3.40
N VAL A 34 -1.38 -8.03 3.97
CA VAL A 34 -0.30 -7.36 3.27
C VAL A 34 1.01 -7.72 3.95
N HIS A 35 1.96 -8.22 3.15
CA HIS A 35 3.35 -8.37 3.58
C HIS A 35 4.20 -7.26 3.01
N PHE A 36 5.39 -7.05 3.55
CA PHE A 36 6.33 -6.12 2.96
C PHE A 36 7.78 -6.57 3.07
N VAL A 37 8.58 -6.17 2.09
CA VAL A 37 10.03 -6.39 2.05
C VAL A 37 10.73 -5.06 1.81
N VAL A 38 11.72 -4.78 2.65
CA VAL A 38 12.62 -3.65 2.52
C VAL A 38 13.95 -4.13 1.96
N THR A 39 14.47 -3.43 0.96
CA THR A 39 15.82 -3.61 0.41
C THR A 39 16.62 -2.35 0.64
N ASP A 40 17.80 -2.49 1.25
CA ASP A 40 18.69 -1.36 1.54
C ASP A 40 19.58 -1.00 0.33
N PRO A 41 20.34 0.12 0.40
CA PRO A 41 21.22 0.54 -0.70
C PRO A 41 22.33 -0.48 -1.06
N SER A 42 22.67 -1.39 -0.14
CA SER A 42 23.65 -2.47 -0.38
C SER A 42 23.03 -3.75 -0.94
N GLY A 43 21.71 -3.78 -1.12
CA GLY A 43 20.96 -4.94 -1.62
C GLY A 43 20.56 -5.96 -0.56
N ARG A 44 20.80 -5.68 0.73
CA ARG A 44 20.32 -6.53 1.83
C ARG A 44 18.82 -6.37 1.98
N ARG A 45 18.14 -7.45 2.35
CA ARG A 45 16.67 -7.52 2.44
C ARG A 45 16.23 -7.78 3.87
N ALA A 46 15.13 -7.18 4.31
CA ALA A 46 14.46 -7.50 5.56
C ALA A 46 12.93 -7.39 5.44
N GLY A 47 12.20 -8.06 6.32
CA GLY A 47 10.73 -8.09 6.33
C GLY A 47 10.18 -9.49 6.11
N ARG A 48 8.98 -9.59 5.55
CA ARG A 48 8.28 -10.86 5.31
C ARG A 48 7.97 -11.01 3.83
N ASP A 49 8.48 -12.06 3.21
CA ASP A 49 8.31 -12.33 1.79
C ASP A 49 7.40 -13.53 1.56
N PRO A 50 6.20 -13.37 0.99
CA PRO A 50 5.33 -14.50 0.68
C PRO A 50 5.78 -15.31 -0.53
N ARG A 51 6.75 -14.82 -1.31
CA ARG A 51 7.25 -15.51 -2.50
C ARG A 51 8.12 -16.69 -2.06
N GLY A 52 7.68 -17.90 -2.40
CA GLY A 52 8.37 -19.15 -2.07
C GLY A 52 8.06 -19.69 -0.68
N ALA A 53 7.15 -19.05 0.08
CA ALA A 53 6.64 -19.59 1.34
C ALA A 53 5.70 -20.79 1.10
N ALA A 54 5.66 -21.74 2.04
CA ALA A 54 4.71 -22.86 2.00
C ALA A 54 3.25 -22.36 2.11
N SER A 55 3.05 -21.32 2.92
CA SER A 55 1.81 -20.55 3.01
C SER A 55 2.11 -19.08 2.73
N ARG A 56 1.36 -18.48 1.80
CA ARG A 56 1.51 -17.06 1.48
C ARG A 56 1.12 -16.15 2.64
N ALA A 57 0.14 -16.58 3.45
CA ALA A 57 -0.26 -15.84 4.64
C ALA A 57 0.85 -15.80 5.69
N GLU A 58 1.66 -16.86 5.80
CA GLU A 58 2.77 -16.93 6.75
C GLU A 58 4.01 -16.18 6.26
N GLY A 59 4.32 -16.29 4.97
CA GLY A 59 5.53 -15.72 4.38
C GLY A 59 6.83 -16.31 4.92
N ILE A 60 7.96 -15.83 4.40
CA ILE A 60 9.31 -16.15 4.88
C ILE A 60 9.88 -14.89 5.51
N GLU A 61 10.27 -14.99 6.78
CA GLU A 61 10.96 -13.92 7.48
C GLU A 61 12.39 -13.75 6.96
N ILE A 62 12.76 -12.52 6.62
CA ILE A 62 14.08 -12.14 6.12
C ILE A 62 14.71 -11.15 7.12
N GLY A 63 15.88 -11.48 7.65
CA GLY A 63 16.60 -10.68 8.66
C GLY A 63 17.94 -10.12 8.18
N GLY A 64 18.08 -9.79 6.89
CA GLY A 64 19.36 -9.40 6.30
C GLY A 64 19.84 -7.98 6.61
N ILE A 65 18.95 -7.09 7.07
CA ILE A 65 19.30 -5.71 7.46
C ILE A 65 19.48 -5.66 8.99
N PRO A 66 20.69 -5.35 9.49
CA PRO A 66 20.94 -5.21 10.93
C PRO A 66 20.05 -4.16 11.58
N ASN A 67 19.60 -4.42 12.81
CA ASN A 67 18.79 -3.50 13.63
C ASN A 67 17.46 -3.04 12.98
N ALA A 68 16.99 -3.78 11.97
CA ALA A 68 15.66 -3.64 11.43
C ALA A 68 14.65 -4.37 12.32
N HIS A 69 13.59 -3.67 12.70
CA HIS A 69 12.43 -4.25 13.39
C HIS A 69 11.19 -4.07 12.53
N TYR A 70 10.46 -5.16 12.29
CA TYR A 70 9.19 -5.18 11.59
C TYR A 70 8.11 -5.65 12.56
N ALA A 71 7.03 -4.88 12.66
CA ALA A 71 5.92 -5.21 13.53
C ALA A 71 4.59 -4.95 12.83
N PHE A 72 3.67 -5.88 13.02
CA PHE A 72 2.25 -5.61 12.84
C PHE A 72 1.78 -4.78 14.05
N GLU A 73 1.38 -3.52 13.85
CA GLU A 73 1.06 -2.63 14.98
C GLU A 73 -0.41 -2.75 15.40
N SER A 74 -1.36 -2.79 14.46
CA SER A 74 -2.77 -2.94 14.80
C SER A 74 -3.62 -3.45 13.62
N VAL A 75 -4.70 -4.17 13.92
CA VAL A 75 -5.90 -4.20 13.06
C VAL A 75 -6.83 -3.14 13.66
N GLY A 76 -7.16 -2.10 12.92
CA GLY A 76 -8.13 -1.10 13.37
C GLY A 76 -9.56 -1.68 13.35
N ASP A 77 -10.35 -1.38 14.37
CA ASP A 77 -11.78 -1.65 14.37
C ASP A 77 -12.53 -0.70 13.43
N ILE A 78 -13.55 -1.27 12.79
CA ILE A 78 -14.47 -0.70 11.81
C ILE A 78 -15.08 0.61 12.36
N PRO A 79 -15.01 1.76 11.66
CA PRO A 79 -15.86 2.89 11.99
C PRO A 79 -17.32 2.45 11.81
N ASP A 80 -18.08 2.47 12.91
CA ASP A 80 -19.48 2.07 13.09
C ASP A 80 -20.18 1.51 11.83
N SER A 81 -20.36 0.19 11.83
CA SER A 81 -21.05 -0.57 10.79
C SER A 81 -22.55 -0.25 10.75
N ASN A 82 -22.91 0.84 10.07
CA ASN A 82 -24.22 1.03 9.46
C ASN A 82 -24.13 1.51 8.00
N GLU A 83 -22.92 1.70 7.45
CA GLU A 83 -22.76 2.43 6.17
C GLU A 83 -22.16 1.65 5.00
N THR A 84 -21.50 0.50 5.21
CA THR A 84 -20.86 -0.27 4.13
C THR A 84 -21.09 -1.79 4.25
N PRO A 85 -21.48 -2.49 3.16
CA PRO A 85 -21.87 -3.91 3.22
C PRO A 85 -20.71 -4.91 3.35
N ASN A 86 -19.44 -4.48 3.24
CA ASN A 86 -18.28 -5.31 3.58
C ASN A 86 -17.40 -4.55 4.58
N PRO A 87 -16.98 -5.16 5.71
CA PRO A 87 -15.99 -4.55 6.58
C PRO A 87 -14.68 -4.44 5.79
N ILE A 88 -14.26 -3.21 5.51
CA ILE A 88 -12.92 -2.93 4.99
C ILE A 88 -11.99 -3.10 6.18
N TYR A 89 -11.30 -4.24 6.27
CA TYR A 89 -10.27 -4.42 7.29
C TYR A 89 -9.19 -3.37 7.09
N TYR A 90 -8.94 -2.60 8.16
CA TYR A 90 -7.92 -1.56 8.20
C TYR A 90 -6.69 -2.13 8.90
N HIS A 91 -5.60 -2.29 8.17
CA HIS A 91 -4.36 -2.81 8.73
C HIS A 91 -3.34 -1.69 8.91
N GLU A 92 -2.80 -1.54 10.12
CA GLU A 92 -1.69 -0.65 10.39
C GLU A 92 -0.40 -1.47 10.60
N PHE A 93 0.55 -1.25 9.70
CA PHE A 93 1.86 -1.91 9.75
C PHE A 93 2.92 -0.88 10.09
N ALA A 94 3.88 -1.23 10.95
CA ALA A 94 5.06 -0.41 11.14
C ALA A 94 6.36 -1.15 10.90
N TYR A 95 7.28 -0.39 10.33
CA TYR A 95 8.67 -0.77 10.18
C TYR A 95 9.53 0.24 10.91
N THR A 96 10.32 -0.22 11.87
CA THR A 96 11.26 0.62 12.61
C THR A 96 12.69 0.28 12.21
N PHE A 97 13.41 1.27 11.69
CA PHE A 97 14.85 1.23 11.49
C PHE A 97 15.54 1.73 12.76
N GLY A 98 16.19 0.85 13.52
CA GLY A 98 17.22 1.28 14.47
C GLY A 98 18.54 1.49 13.73
N SER A 99 19.01 2.73 13.60
CA SER A 99 20.32 3.07 13.01
C SER A 99 20.55 2.53 11.59
N PRO A 100 20.02 3.18 10.55
CA PRO A 100 20.22 2.78 9.16
C PRO A 100 21.71 2.60 8.84
N GLN A 101 22.04 1.48 8.20
CA GLN A 101 23.42 1.03 8.01
C GLN A 101 24.12 1.70 6.81
N GLY A 102 23.43 2.58 6.09
CA GLY A 102 23.97 3.30 4.95
C GLY A 102 22.98 4.31 4.38
N ASP A 103 23.53 5.41 3.87
CA ASP A 103 22.80 6.41 3.11
C ASP A 103 22.45 5.89 1.72
N GLY A 104 21.33 6.36 1.18
CA GLY A 104 20.90 6.06 -0.17
C GLY A 104 19.44 5.63 -0.27
N LEU A 105 19.16 4.95 -1.38
CA LEU A 105 17.81 4.56 -1.76
C LEU A 105 17.44 3.21 -1.14
N TYR A 106 16.41 3.22 -0.30
CA TYR A 106 15.74 2.02 0.17
C TYR A 106 14.52 1.74 -0.73
N LYS A 107 14.36 0.48 -1.13
CA LYS A 107 13.19 0.01 -1.87
C LYS A 107 12.27 -0.76 -0.92
N ILE A 108 10.99 -0.43 -0.92
CA ILE A 108 9.98 -1.07 -0.10
C ILE A 108 8.93 -1.67 -1.04
N GLU A 109 8.77 -2.98 -0.96
CA GLU A 109 7.77 -3.74 -1.72
C GLU A 109 6.64 -4.11 -0.78
N MET A 110 5.44 -3.56 -0.97
CA MET A 110 4.22 -4.01 -0.31
C MET A 110 3.59 -5.08 -1.20
N ILE A 111 3.17 -6.21 -0.62
CA ILE A 111 2.73 -7.41 -1.35
C ILE A 111 1.35 -7.83 -0.84
N GLY A 112 0.35 -7.82 -1.72
CA GLY A 112 -1.02 -8.19 -1.36
C GLY A 112 -1.18 -9.70 -1.21
N ILE A 113 -1.58 -10.14 -0.02
CA ILE A 113 -2.06 -11.51 0.21
C ILE A 113 -3.56 -11.58 -0.02
N GLU A 114 -4.28 -10.57 0.45
CA GLU A 114 -5.67 -10.32 0.12
C GLU A 114 -5.85 -8.87 -0.33
N SER A 115 -6.93 -8.59 -1.06
CA SER A 115 -7.29 -7.20 -1.37
C SER A 115 -7.60 -6.46 -0.09
N SER A 116 -6.89 -5.37 0.20
CA SER A 116 -6.96 -4.72 1.50
C SER A 116 -6.63 -3.24 1.43
N ARG A 117 -7.15 -2.51 2.43
CA ARG A 117 -6.74 -1.15 2.76
C ARG A 117 -5.73 -1.21 3.89
N PHE A 118 -4.67 -0.40 3.82
CA PHE A 118 -3.63 -0.39 4.83
C PHE A 118 -3.01 0.99 5.02
N ASP A 119 -2.50 1.18 6.23
CA ASP A 119 -1.56 2.24 6.58
C ASP A 119 -0.20 1.61 6.82
N PHE A 120 0.85 2.32 6.38
CA PHE A 120 2.22 1.87 6.55
C PHE A 120 3.07 2.97 7.18
N TYR A 121 3.67 2.65 8.31
CA TYR A 121 4.49 3.54 9.09
C TYR A 121 5.96 3.13 8.96
N ILE A 122 6.84 4.09 8.69
CA ILE A 122 8.28 3.87 8.80
C ILE A 122 8.81 4.80 9.87
N SER A 123 9.37 4.24 10.93
CA SER A 123 10.14 5.01 11.92
C SER A 123 11.62 4.81 11.64
N VAL A 124 12.39 5.89 11.67
CA VAL A 124 13.86 5.84 11.67
C VAL A 124 14.37 6.39 12.99
N ASP A 125 14.91 5.51 13.83
CA ASP A 125 15.59 5.86 15.07
C ASP A 125 17.10 6.03 14.79
N PRO A 126 17.66 7.23 14.89
CA PRO A 126 19.07 7.46 14.61
C PRO A 126 19.96 6.90 15.71
N ALA A 127 21.17 6.45 15.33
CA ALA A 127 22.18 5.92 16.24
C ALA A 127 22.58 6.88 17.37
N SER A 128 22.41 8.19 17.16
CA SER A 128 22.81 9.25 18.09
C SER A 128 21.87 9.44 19.28
N GLY A 129 20.73 8.74 19.34
CA GLY A 129 19.74 8.88 20.42
C GLY A 129 19.05 10.25 20.47
N SER A 130 19.29 11.13 19.48
CA SER A 130 18.65 12.44 19.44
C SER A 130 17.19 12.27 18.97
N ALA A 131 16.24 12.53 19.87
CA ALA A 131 14.80 12.46 19.58
C ALA A 131 14.38 13.41 18.43
N ARG A 132 15.21 14.41 18.10
CA ARG A 132 14.99 15.38 17.02
C ARG A 132 15.09 14.78 15.61
N GLN A 133 15.72 13.62 15.45
CA GLN A 133 15.92 12.98 14.14
C GLN A 133 15.05 11.73 13.95
N ARG A 134 14.07 11.49 14.84
CA ARG A 134 13.04 10.47 14.61
C ARG A 134 12.16 10.88 13.44
N CYS A 135 12.41 10.27 12.28
CA CYS A 135 11.54 10.46 11.13
C CYS A 135 10.46 9.39 11.15
N ARG A 136 9.19 9.82 11.26
CA ARG A 136 8.03 8.96 11.05
C ARG A 136 7.42 9.29 9.69
N PHE A 137 7.48 8.34 8.78
CA PHE A 137 6.68 8.38 7.57
C PHE A 137 5.37 7.63 7.82
N VAL A 138 4.29 8.14 7.23
CA VAL A 138 2.97 7.51 7.29
C VAL A 138 2.37 7.51 5.89
N LEU A 139 2.19 6.33 5.32
CA LEU A 139 1.29 6.09 4.21
C LEU A 139 -0.09 5.82 4.81
N LYS A 140 -1.09 6.62 4.42
CA LYS A 140 -2.46 6.46 4.90
C LYS A 140 -3.40 6.04 3.78
N GLY A 141 -4.29 5.11 4.09
CA GLY A 141 -5.39 4.70 3.24
C GLY A 141 -4.97 4.09 1.91
N ALA A 142 -3.76 3.53 1.81
CA ALA A 142 -3.35 2.84 0.60
C ALA A 142 -4.21 1.59 0.39
N VAL A 143 -4.42 1.22 -0.87
CA VAL A 143 -5.12 -0.01 -1.23
C VAL A 143 -4.16 -0.90 -1.99
N ILE A 144 -4.29 -2.21 -1.82
CA ILE A 144 -3.54 -3.19 -2.59
C ILE A 144 -4.48 -4.30 -3.02
N GLU A 145 -4.25 -4.82 -4.23
CA GLU A 145 -4.98 -5.96 -4.75
C GLU A 145 -4.29 -7.25 -4.32
N GLN A 146 -5.07 -8.32 -4.12
CA GLN A 146 -4.50 -9.66 -3.97
C GLN A 146 -3.54 -9.96 -5.11
N ASP A 147 -2.37 -10.51 -4.77
CA ASP A 147 -1.31 -10.89 -5.71
C ASP A 147 -0.63 -9.72 -6.43
N SER A 148 -0.95 -8.48 -6.05
CA SER A 148 -0.26 -7.31 -6.57
C SER A 148 0.90 -6.88 -5.67
N MET A 149 1.74 -6.00 -6.22
CA MET A 149 2.88 -5.46 -5.53
C MET A 149 2.96 -3.95 -5.77
N LEU A 150 3.03 -3.18 -4.69
CA LEU A 150 3.33 -1.76 -4.73
C LEU A 150 4.78 -1.54 -4.36
N THR A 151 5.47 -0.68 -5.11
CA THR A 151 6.86 -0.33 -4.84
C THR A 151 6.96 1.11 -4.41
N TYR A 152 7.65 1.33 -3.30
CA TYR A 152 7.98 2.64 -2.77
C TYR A 152 9.48 2.81 -2.63
N HIS A 153 9.94 4.03 -2.82
CA HIS A 153 11.31 4.44 -2.66
C HIS A 153 11.44 5.42 -1.51
N LEU A 154 12.38 5.15 -0.61
CA LEU A 154 12.72 5.99 0.53
C LEU A 154 14.18 6.42 0.37
N LEU A 155 14.42 7.70 0.12
CA LEU A 155 15.79 8.24 0.08
C LEU A 155 16.20 8.68 1.48
N TYR A 156 17.13 7.95 2.09
CA TYR A 156 17.67 8.27 3.41
C TYR A 156 19.06 8.89 3.29
N ASN A 157 19.32 9.94 4.09
CA ASN A 157 20.63 10.55 4.24
C ASN A 157 20.81 10.97 5.71
N GLY A 158 21.67 10.27 6.44
CA GLY A 158 21.91 10.51 7.86
C GLY A 158 22.71 11.77 8.17
N ALA A 159 23.33 12.41 7.16
CA ALA A 159 24.09 13.65 7.31
C ALA A 159 23.24 14.91 7.19
N LEU A 160 22.01 14.80 6.67
CA LEU A 160 21.15 15.94 6.42
C LEU A 160 19.95 15.94 7.37
N ASP A 161 19.65 17.09 7.97
CA ASP A 161 18.36 17.36 8.63
C ASP A 161 17.21 17.50 7.60
N THR A 162 17.40 17.01 6.36
CA THR A 162 16.38 17.04 5.33
C THR A 162 15.27 16.04 5.64
N PRO A 163 13.99 16.43 5.50
CA PRO A 163 12.88 15.50 5.59
C PRO A 163 13.10 14.31 4.65
N ILE A 164 12.93 13.09 5.16
CA ILE A 164 12.99 11.90 4.33
C ILE A 164 11.86 11.95 3.30
N HIS A 165 12.18 11.75 2.03
CA HIS A 165 11.21 11.70 0.95
C HIS A 165 10.85 10.25 0.63
N PHE A 166 9.58 9.92 0.86
CA PHE A 166 8.96 8.67 0.43
C PHE A 166 8.19 8.90 -0.86
N LYS A 167 8.40 8.04 -1.86
CA LYS A 167 7.80 8.19 -3.19
C LYS A 167 7.28 6.85 -3.69
N LYS A 168 5.98 6.77 -3.99
CA LYS A 168 5.39 5.66 -4.74
C LYS A 168 5.94 5.62 -6.17
N ILE A 169 6.22 4.42 -6.65
CA ILE A 169 6.58 4.18 -8.05
C ILE A 169 5.30 3.75 -8.78
N ALA A 170 4.68 4.70 -9.47
CA ALA A 170 3.48 4.45 -10.25
C ALA A 170 3.83 3.90 -11.64
N LEU A 171 3.30 2.72 -11.95
CA LEU A 171 3.26 2.14 -13.28
C LEU A 171 1.81 2.12 -13.79
N PRO A 172 1.57 2.03 -15.12
CA PRO A 172 0.22 1.88 -15.65
C PRO A 172 -0.56 0.72 -15.00
N SER A 173 0.13 -0.40 -14.77
CA SER A 173 -0.41 -1.56 -14.07
C SER A 173 -0.77 -1.26 -12.61
N THR A 174 -0.05 -0.34 -11.95
CA THR A 174 -0.34 0.09 -10.58
C THR A 174 -1.65 0.85 -10.52
N LEU A 175 -1.89 1.79 -11.45
CA LEU A 175 -3.15 2.53 -11.54
C LEU A 175 -4.34 1.59 -11.77
N ARG A 176 -4.17 0.54 -12.59
CA ARG A 176 -5.19 -0.49 -12.80
C ARG A 176 -5.44 -1.33 -11.54
N GLN A 177 -4.38 -1.73 -10.84
CA GLN A 177 -4.48 -2.47 -9.58
C GLN A 177 -5.24 -1.66 -8.53
N ASP A 178 -4.95 -0.37 -8.41
CA ASP A 178 -5.63 0.52 -7.47
C ASP A 178 -7.11 0.70 -7.82
N LEU A 179 -7.45 0.81 -9.12
CA LEU A 179 -8.84 0.81 -9.58
C LEU A 179 -9.57 -0.51 -9.21
N SER A 180 -8.92 -1.66 -9.43
CA SER A 180 -9.46 -2.98 -9.07
C SER A 180 -9.67 -3.12 -7.56
N ALA A 181 -8.67 -2.71 -6.77
CA ALA A 181 -8.74 -2.73 -5.32
C ALA A 181 -9.84 -1.81 -4.80
N ALA A 182 -9.97 -0.59 -5.33
CA ALA A 182 -11.04 0.34 -4.96
C ALA A 182 -12.44 -0.25 -5.22
N TYR A 183 -12.63 -0.97 -6.34
CA TYR A 183 -13.88 -1.67 -6.62
C TYR A 183 -14.15 -2.83 -5.66
N LYS A 184 -13.15 -3.71 -5.45
CA LYS A 184 -13.27 -4.86 -4.53
C LYS A 184 -13.53 -4.44 -3.08
N LEU A 185 -13.02 -3.27 -2.69
CA LEU A 185 -13.18 -2.69 -1.35
C LEU A 185 -14.44 -1.79 -1.23
N ASN A 186 -15.33 -1.76 -2.23
CA ASN A 186 -16.53 -0.91 -2.26
C ASN A 186 -16.24 0.59 -2.09
N LEU A 187 -15.07 1.06 -2.50
CA LEU A 187 -14.70 2.48 -2.57
C LEU A 187 -15.05 3.10 -3.94
N LEU A 188 -15.32 2.25 -4.92
CA LEU A 188 -15.90 2.58 -6.21
C LEU A 188 -17.29 1.96 -6.30
N GLY A 189 -18.24 2.68 -6.90
CA GLY A 189 -19.62 2.26 -7.03
C GLY A 189 -19.83 1.10 -8.00
N ASP A 190 -20.91 1.16 -8.77
CA ASP A 190 -21.38 0.02 -9.54
C ASP A 190 -20.36 -0.54 -10.56
N LYS A 191 -20.61 -1.79 -10.97
CA LYS A 191 -19.78 -2.49 -11.97
C LYS A 191 -19.68 -1.73 -13.29
N LYS A 192 -20.69 -0.94 -13.66
CA LYS A 192 -20.70 -0.20 -14.93
C LYS A 192 -19.65 0.91 -14.89
N LEU A 193 -19.56 1.66 -13.80
CA LEU A 193 -18.50 2.65 -13.60
C LEU A 193 -17.11 1.99 -13.61
N PHE A 194 -16.95 0.87 -12.90
CA PHE A 194 -15.71 0.09 -12.92
C PHE A 194 -15.30 -0.33 -14.34
N ASP A 195 -16.20 -0.96 -15.09
CA ASP A 195 -15.95 -1.42 -16.46
C ASP A 195 -15.59 -0.24 -17.38
N GLU A 196 -16.26 0.91 -17.23
CA GLU A 196 -15.97 2.13 -18.00
C GLU A 196 -14.55 2.67 -17.74
N LEU A 197 -14.14 2.76 -16.48
CA LEU A 197 -12.81 3.22 -16.08
C LEU A 197 -11.72 2.21 -16.49
N ASN A 198 -11.97 0.92 -16.28
CA ASN A 198 -11.04 -0.14 -16.66
C ASN A 198 -10.80 -0.18 -18.18
N ASN A 199 -11.86 0.02 -18.99
CA ASN A 199 -11.73 0.11 -20.45
C ASN A 199 -10.88 1.32 -20.89
N GLN A 200 -10.92 2.43 -20.16
CA GLN A 200 -10.05 3.58 -20.44
C GLN A 200 -8.58 3.26 -20.12
N LEU A 201 -8.31 2.56 -19.01
CA LEU A 201 -6.96 2.10 -18.68
C LEU A 201 -6.45 1.05 -19.68
N ASP A 202 -7.31 0.15 -20.17
CA ASP A 202 -6.97 -0.78 -21.25
C ASP A 202 -6.51 -0.05 -22.52
N LYS A 203 -7.19 1.04 -22.88
CA LYS A 203 -6.81 1.87 -24.02
C LYS A 203 -5.45 2.53 -23.79
N PHE A 204 -5.26 3.14 -22.62
CA PHE A 204 -4.01 3.78 -22.20
C PHE A 204 -2.82 2.83 -22.24
N GLU A 205 -2.93 1.65 -21.62
CA GLU A 205 -1.86 0.65 -21.60
C GLU A 205 -1.54 0.11 -23.00
N ARG A 206 -2.56 -0.14 -23.83
CA ARG A 206 -2.34 -0.54 -25.24
C ARG A 206 -1.60 0.54 -26.02
N THR A 207 -1.87 1.82 -25.77
CA THR A 207 -1.14 2.92 -26.40
C THR A 207 0.33 2.92 -25.97
N LEU A 208 0.64 2.62 -24.70
CA LEU A 208 2.02 2.50 -24.23
C LEU A 208 2.80 1.34 -24.86
N THR A 209 2.14 0.22 -25.17
CA THR A 209 2.80 -0.92 -25.83
C THR A 209 3.24 -0.63 -27.28
N LYS A 210 2.72 0.44 -27.90
CA LYS A 210 2.98 0.77 -29.32
C LYS A 210 4.23 1.64 -29.56
N GLY A 211 4.93 2.08 -28.51
CA GLY A 211 6.23 2.77 -28.61
C GLY A 211 6.18 4.27 -28.29
N LYS A 212 7.36 4.94 -28.37
CA LYS A 212 7.58 6.30 -27.83
C LYS A 212 6.80 7.43 -28.52
N GLU A 213 6.45 7.27 -29.80
CA GLU A 213 5.69 8.27 -30.57
C GLU A 213 4.26 8.47 -30.02
N ASP A 214 3.73 7.45 -29.34
CA ASP A 214 2.40 7.46 -28.75
C ASP A 214 2.35 8.08 -27.34
N SER A 215 3.47 8.62 -26.82
CA SER A 215 3.52 9.22 -25.47
C SER A 215 2.58 10.42 -25.29
N VAL A 216 2.41 11.25 -26.33
CA VAL A 216 1.44 12.38 -26.32
C VAL A 216 0.01 11.85 -26.27
N LYS A 217 -0.27 10.76 -27.00
CA LYS A 217 -1.59 10.12 -27.02
C LYS A 217 -1.88 9.43 -25.69
N ALA A 218 -0.91 8.71 -25.12
CA ALA A 218 -1.02 8.08 -23.81
C ALA A 218 -1.31 9.13 -22.73
N ARG A 219 -0.62 10.27 -22.78
CA ARG A 219 -0.90 11.39 -21.89
C ARG A 219 -2.34 11.89 -22.02
N LYS A 220 -2.82 12.10 -23.26
CA LYS A 220 -4.20 12.53 -23.50
C LYS A 220 -5.22 11.51 -22.97
N GLU A 221 -4.96 10.21 -23.13
CA GLU A 221 -5.81 9.15 -22.59
C GLU A 221 -5.81 9.15 -21.05
N LEU A 222 -4.67 9.42 -20.42
CA LEU A 222 -4.58 9.61 -18.98
C LEU A 222 -5.32 10.87 -18.49
N GLU A 223 -5.28 11.97 -19.25
CA GLU A 223 -6.05 13.19 -18.97
C GLU A 223 -7.57 12.98 -19.14
N GLU A 224 -7.99 12.16 -20.12
CA GLU A 224 -9.39 11.76 -20.30
C GLU A 224 -9.88 10.88 -19.13
N PHE A 225 -9.02 10.00 -18.63
CA PHE A 225 -9.28 9.22 -17.41
C PHE A 225 -9.40 10.12 -16.18
N GLU A 226 -8.45 11.05 -15.99
CA GLU A 226 -8.44 12.04 -14.89
C GLU A 226 -9.74 12.85 -14.86
N LYS A 227 -10.15 13.42 -16.00
CA LYS A 227 -11.41 14.18 -16.09
C LYS A 227 -12.62 13.36 -15.72
N LYS A 228 -12.61 12.06 -16.02
CA LYS A 228 -13.73 11.18 -15.69
C LYS A 228 -13.81 10.96 -14.18
N ILE A 229 -12.70 10.62 -13.53
CA ILE A 229 -12.72 10.44 -12.07
C ILE A 229 -13.02 11.75 -11.32
N ASP A 230 -12.54 12.90 -11.82
CA ASP A 230 -12.83 14.22 -11.24
C ASP A 230 -14.35 14.50 -11.29
N LYS A 231 -14.98 14.23 -12.43
CA LYS A 231 -16.42 14.39 -12.61
C LYS A 231 -17.22 13.48 -11.67
N GLU A 232 -16.86 12.19 -11.59
CA GLU A 232 -17.56 11.24 -10.72
C GLU A 232 -17.38 11.59 -9.24
N ARG A 233 -16.21 12.10 -8.83
CA ARG A 233 -16.01 12.59 -7.45
C ARG A 233 -16.86 13.82 -7.16
N GLU A 234 -16.97 14.75 -8.11
CA GLU A 234 -17.82 15.94 -7.97
C GLU A 234 -19.31 15.56 -7.82
N GLU A 235 -19.80 14.64 -8.66
CA GLU A 235 -21.17 14.11 -8.58
C GLU A 235 -21.41 13.38 -7.26
N THR A 236 -20.47 12.52 -6.84
CA THR A 236 -20.53 11.81 -5.55
C THR A 236 -20.64 12.80 -4.38
N THR A 237 -19.80 13.83 -4.36
CA THR A 237 -19.80 14.86 -3.30
C THR A 237 -21.14 15.59 -3.22
N LYS A 238 -21.77 15.89 -4.37
CA LYS A 238 -23.10 16.52 -4.41
C LYS A 238 -24.18 15.61 -3.82
N HIS A 239 -24.10 14.30 -4.05
CA HIS A 239 -25.03 13.33 -3.46
C HIS A 239 -24.80 13.14 -1.96
N GLU A 240 -23.54 13.03 -1.52
CA GLU A 240 -23.14 12.98 -0.10
C GLU A 240 -23.69 14.18 0.68
N GLN A 241 -23.52 15.41 0.15
CA GLN A 241 -24.04 16.64 0.76
C GLN A 241 -25.57 16.69 0.87
N ARG A 242 -26.27 15.93 0.02
CA ARG A 242 -27.73 15.81 0.03
C ARG A 242 -28.22 14.61 0.86
N GLY A 243 -27.31 13.85 1.48
CA GLY A 243 -27.63 12.60 2.17
C GLY A 243 -28.15 11.50 1.24
N GLN A 244 -27.86 11.59 -0.07
CA GLN A 244 -28.28 10.62 -1.07
C GLN A 244 -27.18 9.57 -1.25
N LYS A 245 -27.57 8.29 -1.18
CA LYS A 245 -26.70 7.18 -1.58
C LYS A 245 -26.96 6.86 -3.04
N ASP A 246 -25.98 7.15 -3.91
CA ASP A 246 -25.98 6.71 -5.30
C ASP A 246 -25.27 5.35 -5.41
N LYS A 247 -25.71 4.50 -6.33
CA LYS A 247 -24.99 3.28 -6.71
C LYS A 247 -23.75 3.61 -7.53
N ARG A 248 -23.76 4.73 -8.25
CA ARG A 248 -22.61 5.25 -8.98
C ARG A 248 -21.90 6.28 -8.11
N PHE A 249 -20.72 5.94 -7.61
CA PHE A 249 -19.96 6.82 -6.74
C PHE A 249 -18.46 6.56 -6.82
N LEU A 250 -17.67 7.52 -6.37
CA LEU A 250 -16.24 7.43 -6.14
C LEU A 250 -15.92 8.03 -4.76
N ALA A 251 -15.56 7.17 -3.80
CA ALA A 251 -15.20 7.59 -2.44
C ALA A 251 -13.94 8.47 -2.45
N ALA A 252 -13.82 9.36 -1.45
CA ALA A 252 -12.69 10.27 -1.35
C ALA A 252 -11.34 9.54 -1.35
N ASP A 253 -11.24 8.42 -0.61
CA ASP A 253 -10.01 7.64 -0.54
C ASP A 253 -9.59 7.05 -1.90
N ALA A 254 -10.54 6.45 -2.63
CA ALA A 254 -10.27 5.93 -3.98
C ALA A 254 -9.87 7.05 -4.95
N TYR A 255 -10.51 8.22 -4.83
CA TYR A 255 -10.16 9.38 -5.65
C TYR A 255 -8.72 9.84 -5.40
N GLU A 256 -8.30 10.01 -4.14
CA GLU A 256 -6.94 10.45 -3.81
C GLU A 256 -5.87 9.47 -4.29
N ILE A 257 -6.11 8.17 -4.12
CA ILE A 257 -5.19 7.10 -4.58
C ILE A 257 -5.03 7.16 -6.11
N LEU A 258 -6.14 7.20 -6.85
CA LEU A 258 -6.10 7.26 -8.30
C LEU A 258 -5.45 8.56 -8.79
N LYS A 259 -5.69 9.69 -8.12
CA LYS A 259 -5.09 10.99 -8.46
C LYS A 259 -3.59 11.03 -8.20
N GLU A 260 -3.12 10.41 -7.12
CA GLU A 260 -1.69 10.28 -6.86
C GLU A 260 -1.00 9.55 -8.02
N ASP A 261 -1.54 8.40 -8.43
CA ASP A 261 -0.98 7.61 -9.53
C ASP A 261 -1.01 8.34 -10.87
N ILE A 262 -2.12 9.00 -11.20
CA ILE A 262 -2.22 9.85 -12.40
C ILE A 262 -1.14 10.94 -12.38
N SER A 263 -0.97 11.63 -11.25
CA SER A 263 0.03 12.70 -11.10
C SER A 263 1.45 12.17 -11.29
N LEU A 264 1.76 11.00 -10.73
CA LEU A 264 3.06 10.35 -10.86
C LEU A 264 3.31 9.83 -12.28
N LEU A 265 2.31 9.25 -12.93
CA LEU A 265 2.39 8.79 -14.32
C LEU A 265 2.54 9.95 -15.30
N ARG A 266 1.80 11.05 -15.10
CA ARG A 266 1.85 12.23 -15.98
C ARG A 266 3.25 12.83 -16.05
N ARG A 267 4.01 12.81 -14.94
CA ARG A 267 5.42 13.27 -14.88
C ARG A 267 6.36 12.45 -15.77
N GLN A 268 5.96 11.25 -16.18
CA GLN A 268 6.74 10.37 -17.05
C GLN A 268 6.51 10.68 -18.54
N PHE A 269 5.50 11.49 -18.89
CA PHE A 269 5.15 11.83 -20.27
C PHE A 269 5.43 13.31 -20.58
N PRO A 270 6.07 13.63 -21.72
CA PRO A 270 6.37 15.02 -22.08
C PRO A 270 5.10 15.86 -22.29
N ASP A 271 5.18 17.16 -21.97
CA ASP A 271 4.07 18.12 -22.13
C ASP A 271 3.73 18.42 -23.60
N LYS A 272 4.68 18.25 -24.54
CA LYS A 272 4.55 18.43 -26.00
C LYS A 272 5.79 17.91 -26.74
N GLN A 273 5.65 17.49 -28.00
CA GLN A 273 6.77 17.42 -28.94
C GLN A 273 7.37 18.83 -29.03
N GLY A 274 8.64 18.99 -28.64
CA GLY A 274 9.40 20.17 -28.98
C GLY A 274 9.37 20.34 -30.50
N ARG A 275 8.86 21.48 -30.96
CA ARG A 275 9.07 21.96 -32.33
C ARG A 275 10.51 22.40 -32.48
#